data_AF-M5W9V2-F1
#
_entry.id   AF-M5W9V2-F1
#
_cell.length_a   1.000
_cell.length_b   1.000
_cell.length_c   1.000
_cell.angle_alpha   90.00
_cell.angle_beta   90.00
_cell.angle_gamma   90.00
#
_symmetry.space_group_name_H-M   'P 1'
#
loop_
_entity.id
_entity.type
_entity.pdbx_description
1 polymer ?
#
loop_
_entity_poly.entity_id
_entity_poly.type
_entity_poly.pdbx_seq_one_letter_code
_entity_poly.pdbx_strand_id
1 'polypeptide(L)'
;MESIRKQASKLREQVAKQQQAVLKRLGSLGNEAVMIDEAELLCHQNLQDLYNSTRAAKHFQRSLVRGVEAFVSISSKQMEIVRKLAEDCCKYGAENQSTSTPLVIASDYFGTSYNSIEVEREIFLKILGEQVAEPLRAQITGAPLEDARHLTHRYDKLRQEVEAQVAEVLRRRLKSRGSVSAESSVKLQNAEARLTELKSTTVALGREATAAMLSVEEHQQQMTFHKLCTMVDAERSYHQHALAILDKLHSEMILEKLPKEFSSQSEKMDPDTNSNRSDDHGQLYQDDTFFIARAIHPFDAQADGELNLAIDDYVVVRQVGPNGWSEGECNGKAGWFPSAYIERQEKAPSAKLM
;
A
#
# COMPACT_ATOMS: atom_id res chain seq x y z
N MET A 1 10.61 28.40 -8.22
CA MET A 1 10.06 28.51 -6.84
C MET A 1 10.89 27.74 -5.82
N GLU A 2 11.24 26.48 -6.07
CA GLU A 2 12.02 25.64 -5.15
C GLU A 2 13.51 25.99 -5.07
N SER A 3 14.10 26.44 -6.19
CA SER A 3 15.45 27.00 -6.25
C SER A 3 15.60 28.26 -5.38
N ILE A 4 14.58 29.14 -5.40
CA ILE A 4 14.54 30.36 -4.60
C ILE A 4 14.41 30.03 -3.11
N ARG A 5 13.62 29.00 -2.74
CA ARG A 5 13.55 28.52 -1.34
C ARG A 5 14.87 27.92 -0.87
N LYS A 6 15.57 27.14 -1.70
CA LYS A 6 16.90 26.60 -1.38
C LYS A 6 17.97 27.69 -1.26
N GLN A 7 17.90 28.73 -2.08
CA GLN A 7 18.77 29.90 -1.94
C GLN A 7 18.46 30.68 -0.67
N ALA A 8 17.18 30.87 -0.34
CA ALA A 8 16.77 31.54 0.90
C ALA A 8 17.17 30.75 2.15
N SER A 9 17.09 29.42 2.14
CA SER A 9 17.55 28.58 3.25
C SER A 9 19.08 28.63 3.41
N LYS A 10 19.84 28.55 2.31
CA LYS A 10 21.30 28.72 2.32
C LYS A 10 21.70 30.10 2.83
N LEU A 11 21.00 31.16 2.40
CA LEU A 11 21.28 32.52 2.87
C LEU A 11 20.96 32.68 4.36
N ARG A 12 19.84 32.12 4.84
CA ARG A 12 19.52 32.10 6.28
C ARG A 12 20.58 31.37 7.10
N GLU A 13 21.05 30.22 6.63
CA GLU A 13 22.08 29.44 7.31
C GLU A 13 23.44 30.18 7.31
N GLN A 14 23.76 30.88 6.21
CA GLN A 14 24.96 31.69 6.08
C GLN A 14 24.91 32.94 6.96
N VAL A 15 23.74 33.58 7.08
CA VAL A 15 23.48 34.69 8.01
C VAL A 15 23.57 34.20 9.46
N ALA A 16 22.99 33.04 9.79
CA ALA A 16 23.09 32.45 11.11
C ALA A 16 24.56 32.14 11.48
N LYS A 17 25.34 31.54 10.56
CA LYS A 17 26.78 31.30 10.74
C LYS A 17 27.57 32.60 10.90
N GLN A 18 27.26 33.65 10.14
CA GLN A 18 27.90 34.97 10.30
C GLN A 18 27.53 35.63 11.63
N GLN A 19 26.26 35.61 12.03
CA GLN A 19 25.81 36.11 13.33
C GLN A 19 26.49 35.35 14.47
N GLN A 20 26.63 34.04 14.36
CA GLN A 20 27.31 33.20 15.34
C GLN A 20 28.83 33.46 15.39
N ALA A 21 29.47 33.74 14.24
CA ALA A 21 30.88 34.14 14.19
C ALA A 21 31.12 35.53 14.79
N VAL A 22 30.20 36.47 14.59
CA VAL A 22 30.21 37.80 15.19
C VAL A 22 30.00 37.71 16.70
N LEU A 23 29.05 36.89 17.15
CA LEU A 23 28.81 36.60 18.57
C LEU A 23 30.00 35.89 19.23
N LYS A 24 30.67 34.96 18.54
CA LYS A 24 31.92 34.35 19.02
C LYS A 24 33.06 35.36 19.18
N ARG A 25 33.19 36.33 18.26
CA ARG A 25 34.18 37.42 18.38
C ARG A 25 33.86 38.40 19.51
N LEU A 26 32.58 38.74 19.70
CA LEU A 26 32.11 39.53 20.85
C LEU A 26 32.23 38.76 22.18
N GLY A 27 32.13 37.44 22.10
CA GLY A 27 32.25 36.48 23.19
C GLY A 27 33.65 36.31 23.77
N SER A 28 34.69 36.69 23.02
CA SER A 28 36.09 36.67 23.48
C SER A 28 36.37 37.64 24.65
N LEU A 29 35.39 38.44 25.07
CA LEU A 29 35.49 39.37 26.21
C LEU A 29 34.80 38.87 27.49
N GLY A 30 34.29 37.64 27.51
CA GLY A 30 33.74 37.01 28.72
C GLY A 30 33.32 35.57 28.46
N ASN A 31 34.14 34.62 28.93
CA ASN A 31 34.04 33.18 28.70
C ASN A 31 32.73 32.49 29.15
N GLU A 32 31.75 33.21 29.70
CA GLU A 32 30.51 32.63 30.23
C GLU A 32 29.25 32.92 29.37
N ALA A 33 29.31 33.83 28.40
CA ALA A 33 28.12 34.27 27.65
C ALA A 33 27.93 33.59 26.28
N VAL A 34 28.86 32.73 25.84
CA VAL A 34 28.98 32.27 24.44
C VAL A 34 28.54 30.82 24.25
N MET A 35 28.28 30.09 25.34
CA MET A 35 27.55 28.83 25.26
C MET A 35 26.07 29.18 25.01
N ILE A 36 25.74 29.52 23.76
CA ILE A 36 24.45 29.12 23.21
C ILE A 36 24.41 27.62 23.49
N ASP A 37 23.49 27.22 24.37
CA ASP A 37 23.42 25.88 24.90
C ASP A 37 23.28 24.93 23.71
N GLU A 38 24.30 24.12 23.42
CA GLU A 38 24.34 23.24 22.25
C GLU A 38 23.12 22.31 22.23
N ALA A 39 22.61 21.97 23.42
CA ALA A 39 21.36 21.25 23.61
C ALA A 39 20.11 22.03 23.15
N GLU A 40 20.07 23.36 23.33
CA GLU A 40 18.97 24.22 22.86
C GLU A 40 18.97 24.30 21.33
N LEU A 41 20.15 24.45 20.72
CA LEU A 41 20.28 24.46 19.26
C LEU A 41 19.79 23.15 18.64
N LEU A 42 20.20 22.02 19.23
CA LEU A 42 19.78 20.68 18.80
C LEU A 42 18.28 20.48 19.00
N CYS A 43 17.70 20.97 20.09
CA CYS A 43 16.26 20.96 20.33
C CYS A 43 15.50 21.75 19.25
N HIS A 44 15.94 22.97 18.93
CA HIS A 44 15.30 23.77 17.88
C HIS A 44 15.40 23.11 16.50
N GLN A 45 16.56 22.54 16.17
CA GLN A 45 16.73 21.83 14.90
C GLN A 45 15.82 20.59 14.82
N ASN A 46 15.75 19.79 15.88
CA ASN A 46 14.86 18.65 15.96
C ASN A 46 13.39 19.05 15.79
N LEU A 47 12.94 20.10 16.49
CA LEU A 47 11.57 20.63 16.34
C LEU A 47 11.28 21.09 14.91
N GLN A 48 12.24 21.70 14.23
CA GLN A 48 12.11 22.14 12.84
C GLN A 48 11.97 20.94 11.89
N ASP A 49 12.73 19.87 12.11
CA ASP A 49 12.68 18.64 11.33
C ASP A 49 11.34 17.91 11.55
N LEU A 50 10.89 17.79 12.80
CA LEU A 50 9.58 17.23 13.16
C LEU A 50 8.43 18.02 12.54
N TYR A 51 8.51 19.35 12.55
CA TYR A 51 7.50 20.20 11.90
C TYR A 51 7.43 19.95 10.39
N ASN A 52 8.58 19.81 9.74
CA ASN A 52 8.64 19.54 8.31
C ASN A 52 8.09 18.14 7.97
N SER A 53 8.44 17.14 8.78
CA SER A 53 7.98 15.76 8.61
C SER A 53 6.47 15.63 8.79
N THR A 54 5.92 16.13 9.90
CA THR A 54 4.46 16.12 10.17
C THR A 54 3.67 16.92 9.13
N ARG A 55 4.25 18.01 8.60
CA ARG A 55 3.68 18.75 7.49
C ARG A 55 3.65 17.92 6.20
N ALA A 56 4.74 17.25 5.85
CA ALA A 56 4.81 16.39 4.68
C ALA A 56 3.82 15.22 4.79
N ALA A 57 3.75 14.56 5.94
CA ALA A 57 2.79 13.51 6.24
C ALA A 57 1.34 14.00 6.06
N LYS A 58 0.97 15.15 6.65
CA LYS A 58 -0.38 15.74 6.47
C LYS A 58 -0.72 16.01 5.00
N HIS A 59 0.23 16.44 4.18
CA HIS A 59 0.01 16.66 2.75
C HIS A 59 -0.18 15.34 1.98
N PHE A 60 0.62 14.33 2.29
CA PHE A 60 0.48 13.01 1.71
C PHE A 60 -0.87 12.37 2.08
N GLN A 61 -1.25 12.39 3.35
CA GLN A 61 -2.55 11.91 3.84
C GLN A 61 -3.72 12.59 3.11
N ARG A 62 -3.67 13.91 2.89
CA ARG A 62 -4.70 14.63 2.11
C ARG A 62 -4.79 14.15 0.67
N SER A 63 -3.65 13.85 0.06
CA SER A 63 -3.59 13.36 -1.32
C SER A 63 -4.17 11.96 -1.41
N LEU A 64 -3.85 11.09 -0.43
CA LEU A 64 -4.46 9.76 -0.30
C LEU A 64 -5.97 9.84 -0.14
N VAL A 65 -6.47 10.61 0.82
CA VAL A 65 -7.93 10.75 1.07
C VAL A 65 -8.65 11.19 -0.20
N ARG A 66 -8.15 12.21 -0.90
CA ARG A 66 -8.74 12.68 -2.16
C ARG A 66 -8.73 11.62 -3.26
N GLY A 67 -7.61 10.89 -3.39
CA GLY A 67 -7.49 9.81 -4.38
C GLY A 67 -8.48 8.68 -4.11
N VAL A 68 -8.57 8.25 -2.85
CA VAL A 68 -9.48 7.18 -2.42
C VAL A 68 -10.95 7.60 -2.59
N GLU A 69 -11.34 8.81 -2.15
CA GLU A 69 -12.71 9.31 -2.30
C GLU A 69 -13.12 9.43 -3.77
N ALA A 70 -12.21 9.91 -4.63
CA ALA A 70 -12.46 10.00 -6.07
C ALA A 70 -12.60 8.60 -6.70
N PHE A 71 -11.73 7.66 -6.33
CA PHE A 71 -11.80 6.28 -6.78
C PHE A 71 -13.11 5.61 -6.37
N VAL A 72 -13.52 5.75 -5.10
CA VAL A 72 -14.80 5.24 -4.59
C VAL A 72 -15.96 5.85 -5.39
N SER A 73 -15.99 7.18 -5.56
CA SER A 73 -17.07 7.84 -6.30
C SER A 73 -17.21 7.37 -7.75
N ILE A 74 -16.09 7.18 -8.46
CA ILE A 74 -16.10 6.68 -9.85
C ILE A 74 -16.52 5.21 -9.88
N SER A 75 -15.97 4.39 -8.98
CA SER A 75 -16.26 2.96 -8.91
C SER A 75 -17.72 2.67 -8.58
N SER A 76 -18.36 3.48 -7.72
CA SER A 76 -19.80 3.37 -7.45
C SER A 76 -20.65 3.57 -8.71
N LYS A 77 -20.27 4.52 -9.58
CA LYS A 77 -20.98 4.73 -10.86
C LYS A 77 -20.77 3.57 -11.83
N GLN A 78 -19.55 3.03 -11.88
CA GLN A 78 -19.26 1.84 -12.69
C GLN A 78 -20.09 0.63 -12.21
N MET A 79 -20.17 0.45 -10.89
CA MET A 79 -20.95 -0.60 -10.25
C MET A 79 -22.43 -0.53 -10.59
N GLU A 80 -23.04 0.66 -10.60
CA GLU A 80 -24.43 0.86 -11.04
C GLU A 80 -24.66 0.40 -12.49
N ILE A 81 -23.73 0.70 -13.40
CA ILE A 81 -23.80 0.30 -14.81
C ILE A 81 -23.71 -1.22 -14.94
N VAL A 82 -22.75 -1.84 -14.24
CA VAL A 82 -22.53 -3.29 -14.30
C VAL A 82 -23.70 -4.05 -13.68
N ARG A 83 -24.24 -3.58 -12.54
CA ARG A 83 -25.46 -4.16 -11.95
C ARG A 83 -26.63 -4.07 -12.89
N LYS A 84 -26.80 -2.95 -13.60
CA LYS A 84 -27.89 -2.82 -14.56
C LYS A 84 -27.76 -3.83 -15.71
N LEU A 85 -26.55 -4.01 -16.24
CA LEU A 85 -26.27 -5.05 -17.24
C LEU A 85 -26.58 -6.45 -16.69
N ALA A 86 -26.13 -6.76 -15.48
CA ALA A 86 -26.37 -8.04 -14.83
C ALA A 86 -27.87 -8.32 -14.60
N GLU A 87 -28.62 -7.32 -14.14
CA GLU A 87 -30.08 -7.37 -13.99
C GLU A 87 -30.78 -7.67 -15.32
N ASP A 88 -30.39 -7.01 -16.41
CA ASP A 88 -30.99 -7.23 -17.72
C ASP A 88 -30.71 -8.67 -18.24
N CYS A 89 -29.52 -9.21 -17.96
CA CYS A 89 -29.18 -10.62 -18.24
C CYS A 89 -30.00 -11.61 -17.40
N CYS A 90 -30.12 -11.39 -16.08
CA CYS A 90 -30.99 -12.20 -15.20
C CYS A 90 -32.44 -12.15 -15.67
N LYS A 91 -32.94 -10.98 -16.05
CA LYS A 91 -34.31 -10.80 -16.52
C LYS A 91 -34.57 -11.59 -17.79
N TYR A 92 -33.66 -11.53 -18.76
CA TYR A 92 -33.75 -12.34 -19.98
C TYR A 92 -33.78 -13.85 -19.64
N GLY A 93 -32.91 -14.30 -18.73
CA GLY A 93 -32.88 -15.67 -18.24
C GLY A 93 -34.22 -16.10 -17.63
N ALA A 94 -34.79 -15.28 -16.74
CA ALA A 94 -36.04 -15.56 -16.04
C ALA A 94 -37.27 -15.59 -16.94
N GLU A 95 -37.37 -14.66 -17.91
CA GLU A 95 -38.53 -14.55 -18.79
C GLU A 95 -38.60 -15.68 -19.84
N ASN A 96 -37.48 -16.36 -20.12
CA ASN A 96 -37.37 -17.33 -21.21
C ASN A 96 -37.09 -18.78 -20.75
N GLN A 97 -37.24 -19.07 -19.45
CA GLN A 97 -36.93 -20.38 -18.84
C GLN A 97 -37.64 -21.57 -19.50
N SER A 98 -38.82 -21.35 -20.08
CA SER A 98 -39.59 -22.37 -20.81
C SER A 98 -38.88 -22.94 -22.03
N THR A 99 -37.88 -22.23 -22.58
CA THR A 99 -37.21 -22.57 -23.83
C THR A 99 -35.86 -23.29 -23.60
N SER A 100 -35.37 -23.34 -22.35
CA SER A 100 -34.11 -24.00 -21.90
C SER A 100 -32.98 -23.99 -22.94
N THR A 101 -32.71 -22.82 -23.54
CA THR A 101 -31.64 -22.68 -24.52
C THR A 101 -30.32 -22.38 -23.82
N PRO A 102 -29.17 -22.75 -24.41
CA PRO A 102 -27.86 -22.38 -23.85
C PRO A 102 -27.70 -20.87 -23.62
N LEU A 103 -28.33 -20.03 -24.44
CA LEU A 103 -28.32 -18.57 -24.27
C LEU A 103 -29.08 -18.13 -23.00
N VAL A 104 -30.22 -18.74 -22.70
CA VAL A 104 -31.02 -18.42 -21.50
C VAL A 104 -30.24 -18.76 -20.23
N ILE A 105 -29.61 -19.94 -20.21
CA ILE A 105 -28.80 -20.41 -19.08
C ILE A 105 -27.54 -19.55 -18.92
N ALA A 106 -26.80 -19.29 -20.01
CA ALA A 106 -25.61 -18.45 -19.99
C ALA A 106 -25.90 -17.00 -19.55
N SER A 107 -27.05 -16.44 -19.92
CA SER A 107 -27.45 -15.10 -19.50
C SER A 107 -27.74 -15.05 -17.99
N ASP A 108 -28.38 -16.08 -17.43
CA ASP A 108 -28.63 -16.16 -16.00
C ASP A 108 -27.34 -16.33 -15.19
N TYR A 109 -26.43 -17.22 -15.63
CA TYR A 109 -25.12 -17.38 -15.01
C TYR A 109 -24.29 -16.09 -15.06
N PHE A 110 -24.27 -15.41 -16.21
CA PHE A 110 -23.58 -14.13 -16.34
C PHE A 110 -24.15 -13.09 -15.36
N GLY A 111 -25.48 -12.91 -15.35
CA GLY A 111 -26.13 -11.91 -14.51
C GLY A 111 -25.93 -12.16 -13.02
N THR A 112 -26.12 -13.40 -12.57
CA THR A 112 -25.92 -13.76 -11.15
C THR A 112 -24.45 -13.60 -10.71
N SER A 113 -23.50 -14.05 -11.53
CA SER A 113 -22.07 -13.95 -11.23
C SER A 113 -21.58 -12.50 -11.19
N TYR A 114 -21.98 -11.66 -12.14
CA TYR A 114 -21.60 -10.25 -12.14
C TYR A 114 -22.23 -9.48 -10.99
N ASN A 115 -23.46 -9.82 -10.58
CA ASN A 115 -24.03 -9.28 -9.35
C ASN A 115 -23.20 -9.65 -8.12
N SER A 116 -22.72 -10.90 -8.03
CA SER A 116 -21.81 -11.31 -6.94
C SER A 116 -20.48 -10.55 -6.96
N ILE A 117 -19.87 -10.33 -8.13
CA ILE A 117 -18.64 -9.53 -8.25
C ILE A 117 -18.87 -8.09 -7.76
N GLU A 118 -20.02 -7.50 -8.08
CA GLU A 118 -20.34 -6.14 -7.64
C GLU A 118 -20.72 -6.04 -6.16
N VAL A 119 -21.11 -7.15 -5.51
CA VAL A 119 -21.19 -7.23 -4.04
C VAL A 119 -19.79 -7.19 -3.41
N GLU A 120 -18.85 -7.98 -3.95
CA GLU A 120 -17.45 -7.94 -3.51
C GLU A 120 -16.82 -6.56 -3.72
N ARG A 121 -17.14 -5.89 -4.85
CA ARG A 121 -16.69 -4.53 -5.12
C ARG A 121 -17.24 -3.56 -4.07
N GLU A 122 -18.52 -3.67 -3.70
CA GLU A 122 -19.12 -2.81 -2.68
C GLU A 122 -18.43 -2.95 -1.33
N ILE A 123 -18.11 -4.18 -0.91
CA ILE A 123 -17.33 -4.45 0.31
C ILE A 123 -15.97 -3.76 0.24
N PHE A 124 -15.25 -3.92 -0.87
CA PHE A 124 -13.97 -3.26 -1.10
C PHE A 124 -14.05 -1.74 -1.00
N LEU A 125 -15.00 -1.12 -1.70
CA LEU A 125 -15.21 0.33 -1.66
C LEU A 125 -15.56 0.83 -0.26
N LYS A 126 -16.34 0.05 0.50
CA LYS A 126 -16.66 0.35 1.91
C LYS A 126 -15.41 0.35 2.79
N ILE A 127 -14.53 -0.64 2.63
CA ILE A 127 -13.24 -0.67 3.36
C ILE A 127 -12.40 0.56 3.03
N LEU A 128 -12.31 0.94 1.75
CA LEU A 128 -11.59 2.14 1.34
C LEU A 128 -12.18 3.44 1.93
N GLY A 129 -13.51 3.57 1.96
CA GLY A 129 -14.17 4.74 2.54
C GLY A 129 -14.01 4.81 4.06
N GLU A 130 -14.48 3.77 4.76
CA GLU A 130 -14.65 3.77 6.21
C GLU A 130 -13.37 3.42 6.97
N GLN A 131 -12.56 2.49 6.46
CA GLN A 131 -11.39 2.00 7.20
C GLN A 131 -10.09 2.70 6.79
N VAL A 132 -10.09 3.44 5.67
CA VAL A 132 -8.93 4.16 5.14
C VAL A 132 -9.17 5.67 5.11
N ALA A 133 -10.12 6.16 4.32
CA ALA A 133 -10.28 7.59 4.10
C ALA A 133 -10.75 8.34 5.37
N GLU A 134 -11.73 7.79 6.09
CA GLU A 134 -12.27 8.39 7.32
C GLU A 134 -11.22 8.56 8.44
N PRO A 135 -10.46 7.53 8.85
CA PRO A 135 -9.40 7.67 9.85
C PRO A 135 -8.33 8.68 9.46
N LEU A 136 -7.89 8.66 8.19
CA LEU A 136 -6.91 9.62 7.69
C LEU A 136 -7.46 11.05 7.70
N ARG A 137 -8.74 11.24 7.35
CA ARG A 137 -9.41 12.55 7.43
C ARG A 137 -9.45 13.07 8.86
N ALA A 138 -9.85 12.23 9.80
CA ALA A 138 -9.87 12.56 11.23
C ALA A 138 -8.48 12.96 11.73
N GLN A 139 -7.43 12.25 11.30
CA GLN A 139 -6.05 12.56 11.65
C GLN A 139 -5.55 13.90 11.07
N ILE A 140 -5.97 14.25 9.85
CA ILE A 140 -5.64 15.54 9.23
C ILE A 140 -6.27 16.71 9.99
N THR A 141 -7.47 16.52 10.54
CA THR A 141 -8.21 17.54 11.30
C THR A 141 -8.05 17.45 12.82
N GLY A 142 -7.27 16.49 13.31
CA GLY A 142 -7.19 16.17 14.73
C GLY A 142 -6.51 17.26 15.57
N ALA A 143 -7.07 17.50 16.76
CA ALA A 143 -6.53 18.44 17.75
C ALA A 143 -5.05 18.19 18.11
N PRO A 144 -4.55 16.93 18.29
CA PRO A 144 -3.17 16.70 18.74
C PRO A 144 -2.09 17.33 17.87
N LEU A 145 -2.28 17.34 16.55
CA LEU A 145 -1.33 17.96 15.62
C LEU A 145 -1.31 19.48 15.74
N GLU A 146 -2.48 20.09 15.93
CA GLU A 146 -2.56 21.55 16.08
C GLU A 146 -2.04 21.98 17.45
N ASP A 147 -2.32 21.23 18.53
CA ASP A 147 -1.79 21.46 19.87
C ASP A 147 -0.25 21.38 19.89
N ALA A 148 0.34 20.36 19.27
CA ALA A 148 1.80 20.22 19.15
C ALA A 148 2.44 21.38 18.36
N ARG A 149 1.77 21.87 17.32
CA ARG A 149 2.21 23.07 16.58
C ARG A 149 2.10 24.34 17.41
N HIS A 150 1.06 24.48 18.23
CA HIS A 150 0.92 25.60 19.16
C HIS A 150 2.05 25.60 20.19
N LEU A 151 2.43 24.44 20.73
CA LEU A 151 3.58 24.31 21.62
C LEU A 151 4.88 24.73 20.93
N THR A 152 5.11 24.27 19.69
CA THR A 152 6.27 24.64 18.88
C THR A 152 6.34 26.16 18.66
N HIS A 153 5.21 26.81 18.35
CA HIS A 153 5.16 28.26 18.17
C HIS A 153 5.43 29.02 19.48
N ARG A 154 4.90 28.54 20.61
CA ARG A 154 5.19 29.13 21.94
C ARG A 154 6.67 29.01 22.29
N TYR A 155 7.29 27.87 21.98
CA TYR A 155 8.72 27.65 22.14
C TYR A 155 9.53 28.67 21.33
N ASP A 156 9.22 28.85 20.05
CA ASP A 156 9.93 29.82 19.19
C ASP A 156 9.83 31.25 19.71
N LYS A 157 8.65 31.64 20.23
CA LYS A 157 8.45 32.96 20.83
C LYS A 157 9.32 33.13 22.09
N LEU A 158 9.30 32.16 23.00
CA LEU A 158 10.05 32.22 24.25
C LEU A 158 11.57 32.22 23.99
N ARG A 159 12.02 31.48 22.97
CA ARG A 159 13.40 31.49 22.50
C ARG A 159 13.85 32.87 22.02
N GLN A 160 13.02 33.57 21.24
CA GLN A 160 13.30 34.96 20.84
C GLN A 160 13.36 35.92 22.05
N GLU A 161 12.54 35.70 23.07
CA GLU A 161 12.59 36.46 24.33
C GLU A 161 13.91 36.20 25.10
N VAL A 162 14.41 34.96 25.11
CA VAL A 162 15.74 34.62 25.64
C VAL A 162 16.83 35.35 24.88
N GLU A 163 16.83 35.32 23.55
CA GLU A 163 17.82 36.02 22.71
C GLU A 163 17.85 37.53 23.00
N ALA A 164 16.68 38.16 23.10
CA ALA A 164 16.56 39.56 23.46
C ALA A 164 17.10 39.86 24.87
N GLN A 165 16.82 38.99 25.85
CA GLN A 165 17.30 39.12 27.22
C GLN A 165 18.83 38.91 27.32
N VAL A 166 19.41 38.00 26.53
CA VAL A 166 20.88 37.84 26.43
C VAL A 166 21.52 39.14 25.94
N ALA A 167 20.97 39.75 24.89
CA ALA A 167 21.48 41.03 24.37
C ALA A 167 21.40 42.16 25.41
N GLU A 168 20.34 42.19 26.23
CA GLU A 168 20.19 43.14 27.34
C GLU A 168 21.26 42.93 28.42
N VAL A 169 21.48 41.68 28.85
CA VAL A 169 22.51 41.35 29.86
C VAL A 169 23.89 41.76 29.38
N LEU A 170 24.24 41.44 28.12
CA LEU A 170 25.51 41.86 27.52
C LEU A 170 25.68 43.38 27.51
N ARG A 171 24.62 44.13 27.15
CA ARG A 171 24.63 45.60 27.16
C ARG A 171 24.85 46.16 28.56
N ARG A 172 24.23 45.57 29.59
CA ARG A 172 24.40 46.00 31.00
C ARG A 172 25.77 45.66 31.57
N ARG A 173 26.34 44.49 31.23
CA ARG A 173 27.72 44.12 31.60
C ARG A 173 28.77 45.09 31.02
N LEU A 174 28.58 45.52 29.78
CA LEU A 174 29.46 46.52 29.16
C LEU A 174 29.35 47.88 29.86
N LYS A 175 28.13 48.29 30.26
CA LYS A 175 27.90 49.57 30.95
C LYS A 175 28.43 49.58 32.39
N SER A 176 28.38 48.46 33.12
CA SER A 176 28.88 48.38 34.50
C SER A 176 30.41 48.39 34.60
N ARG A 177 31.15 47.97 33.56
CA ARG A 177 32.62 48.09 33.50
C ARG A 177 33.12 49.54 33.47
N GLY A 178 32.30 50.49 33.05
CA GLY A 178 32.66 51.92 32.93
C GLY A 178 32.21 52.80 34.11
N SER A 179 31.35 52.30 35.00
CA SER A 179 30.81 53.06 36.14
C SER A 179 30.34 52.10 37.24
N VAL A 180 31.02 52.10 38.39
CA VAL A 180 30.70 51.23 39.54
C VAL A 180 29.65 51.90 40.43
N SER A 181 28.43 52.02 39.93
CA SER A 181 27.28 52.46 40.74
C SER A 181 26.54 51.24 41.30
N ALA A 182 26.22 51.25 42.60
CA ALA A 182 25.45 50.19 43.25
C ALA A 182 24.11 49.90 42.52
N GLU A 183 23.46 50.93 41.99
CA GLU A 183 22.23 50.81 41.21
C GLU A 183 22.44 50.04 39.90
N SER A 184 23.59 50.22 39.25
CA SER A 184 23.92 49.51 38.00
C SER A 184 24.18 48.02 38.24
N SER A 185 24.75 47.67 39.39
CA SER A 185 24.98 46.29 39.82
C SER A 185 23.66 45.56 40.04
N VAL A 186 22.72 46.17 40.77
CA VAL A 186 21.40 45.58 41.02
C VAL A 186 20.61 45.36 39.73
N LYS A 187 20.64 46.33 38.80
CA LYS A 187 19.98 46.19 37.48
C LYS A 187 20.56 45.07 36.63
N LEU A 188 21.87 44.85 36.70
CA LEU A 188 22.52 43.73 36.01
C LEU A 188 22.10 42.39 36.63
N GLN A 189 22.15 42.28 37.97
CA GLN A 189 21.75 41.07 38.68
C GLN A 189 20.28 40.69 38.41
N ASN A 190 19.37 41.67 38.38
CA ASN A 190 17.96 41.44 38.01
C ASN A 190 17.80 40.96 36.57
N ALA A 191 18.60 41.49 35.64
CA ALA A 191 18.56 41.07 34.24
C ALA A 191 19.10 39.64 34.06
N GLU A 192 20.12 39.26 34.82
CA GLU A 192 20.69 37.91 34.85
C GLU A 192 19.73 36.91 35.48
N ALA A 193 19.06 37.27 36.58
CA ALA A 193 18.02 36.43 37.21
C ALA A 193 16.83 36.18 36.27
N ARG A 194 16.39 37.20 35.53
CA ARG A 194 15.34 37.03 34.50
C ARG A 194 15.82 36.15 33.35
N LEU A 195 17.09 36.25 32.95
CA LEU A 195 17.66 35.40 31.90
C LEU A 195 17.68 33.93 32.33
N THR A 196 18.07 33.62 33.56
CA THR A 196 18.09 32.24 34.06
C THR A 196 16.68 31.63 34.12
N GLU A 197 15.69 32.40 34.54
CA GLU A 197 14.27 32.00 34.53
C GLU A 197 13.76 31.72 33.11
N LEU A 198 14.01 32.64 32.16
CA LEU A 198 13.61 32.47 30.76
C LEU A 198 14.30 31.27 30.09
N LYS A 199 15.58 31.02 30.40
CA LYS A 199 16.28 29.83 29.90
C LYS A 199 15.67 28.54 30.43
N SER A 200 15.40 28.47 31.75
CA SER A 200 14.77 27.30 32.38
C SER A 200 13.41 26.99 31.78
N THR A 201 12.55 28.01 31.63
CA THR A 201 11.23 27.87 31.01
C THR A 201 11.29 27.46 29.54
N THR A 202 12.27 27.97 28.78
CA THR A 202 12.51 27.59 27.38
C THR A 202 12.89 26.12 27.24
N VAL A 203 13.77 25.61 28.11
CA VAL A 203 14.18 24.20 28.10
C VAL A 203 12.99 23.29 28.44
N ALA A 204 12.19 23.64 29.45
CA ALA A 204 11.01 22.87 29.81
C ALA A 204 9.99 22.81 28.65
N LEU A 205 9.68 23.96 28.06
CA LEU A 205 8.75 24.04 26.93
C LEU A 205 9.29 23.34 25.67
N GLY A 206 10.60 23.42 25.41
CA GLY A 206 11.24 22.71 24.30
C GLY A 206 11.11 21.19 24.43
N ARG A 207 11.27 20.65 25.65
CA ARG A 207 11.05 19.22 25.92
C ARG A 207 9.59 18.82 25.68
N GLU A 208 8.64 19.61 26.17
CA GLU A 208 7.20 19.36 26.00
C GLU A 208 6.80 19.40 24.52
N ALA A 209 7.22 20.44 23.79
CA ALA A 209 6.96 20.58 22.35
C ALA A 209 7.58 19.41 21.56
N THR A 210 8.81 19.01 21.89
CA THR A 210 9.50 17.90 21.20
C THR A 210 8.78 16.58 21.44
N ALA A 211 8.39 16.29 22.68
CA ALA A 211 7.66 15.07 23.02
C ALA A 211 6.29 15.01 22.32
N ALA A 212 5.55 16.12 22.29
CA ALA A 212 4.27 16.20 21.60
C ALA A 212 4.43 16.00 20.08
N MET A 213 5.41 16.66 19.46
CA MET A 213 5.68 16.53 18.02
C MET A 213 6.14 15.13 17.61
N LEU A 214 7.00 14.48 18.40
CA LEU A 214 7.42 13.09 18.18
C LEU A 214 6.23 12.14 18.25
N SER A 215 5.38 12.27 19.28
CA SER A 215 4.19 11.44 19.44
C SER A 215 3.24 11.57 18.25
N VAL A 216 3.03 12.80 17.76
CA VAL A 216 2.19 13.06 16.58
C VAL A 216 2.83 12.49 15.31
N GLU A 217 4.13 12.67 15.12
CA GLU A 217 4.83 12.16 13.94
C GLU A 217 4.77 10.62 13.87
N GLU A 218 5.11 9.94 14.96
CA GLU A 218 5.07 8.49 15.07
C GLU A 218 3.66 7.97 14.75
N HIS A 219 2.64 8.56 15.39
CA HIS A 219 1.26 8.19 15.15
C HIS A 219 0.82 8.45 13.70
N GLN A 220 1.27 9.55 13.07
CA GLN A 220 1.03 9.83 11.64
C GLN A 220 1.65 8.79 10.73
N GLN A 221 2.91 8.43 10.96
CA GLN A 221 3.60 7.45 10.13
C GLN A 221 2.98 6.06 10.27
N GLN A 222 2.78 5.59 11.51
CA GLN A 222 2.19 4.28 11.79
C GLN A 222 0.78 4.15 11.23
N MET A 223 -0.09 5.12 11.48
CA MET A 223 -1.45 5.10 10.94
C MET A 223 -1.43 5.12 9.42
N THR A 224 -0.67 6.03 8.79
CA THR A 224 -0.63 6.12 7.32
C THR A 224 -0.14 4.82 6.70
N PHE A 225 0.92 4.23 7.23
CA PHE A 225 1.45 2.94 6.77
C PHE A 225 0.40 1.83 6.90
N HIS A 226 -0.22 1.70 8.08
CA HIS A 226 -1.24 0.70 8.31
C HIS A 226 -2.43 0.85 7.34
N LYS A 227 -2.85 2.09 7.05
CA LYS A 227 -3.92 2.35 6.08
C LYS A 227 -3.54 1.99 4.65
N LEU A 228 -2.28 2.18 4.25
CA LEU A 228 -1.78 1.68 2.96
C LEU A 228 -1.85 0.15 2.87
N CYS A 229 -1.46 -0.56 3.94
CA CYS A 229 -1.60 -2.02 3.98
C CYS A 229 -3.08 -2.43 3.88
N THR A 230 -3.98 -1.77 4.61
CA THR A 230 -5.43 -2.02 4.51
C THR A 230 -5.96 -1.87 3.09
N MET A 231 -5.50 -0.85 2.35
CA MET A 231 -5.88 -0.68 0.94
C MET A 231 -5.43 -1.86 0.08
N VAL A 232 -4.16 -2.26 0.19
CA VAL A 232 -3.59 -3.36 -0.59
C VAL A 232 -4.28 -4.68 -0.26
N ASP A 233 -4.52 -4.96 1.01
CA ASP A 233 -5.19 -6.19 1.44
C ASP A 233 -6.64 -6.25 0.95
N ALA A 234 -7.37 -5.14 1.03
CA ALA A 234 -8.74 -5.07 0.55
C ALA A 234 -8.82 -5.25 -0.97
N GLU A 235 -7.90 -4.61 -1.71
CA GLU A 235 -7.82 -4.74 -3.17
C GLU A 235 -7.45 -6.15 -3.59
N ARG A 236 -6.46 -6.77 -2.93
CA ARG A 236 -6.08 -8.17 -3.17
C ARG A 236 -7.25 -9.10 -2.91
N SER A 237 -7.94 -8.94 -1.77
CA SER A 237 -9.10 -9.74 -1.42
C SER A 237 -10.19 -9.63 -2.49
N TYR A 238 -10.53 -8.41 -2.90
CA TYR A 238 -11.53 -8.20 -3.96
C TYR A 238 -11.20 -8.93 -5.26
N HIS A 239 -9.97 -8.77 -5.76
CA HIS A 239 -9.57 -9.40 -7.01
C HIS A 239 -9.52 -10.92 -6.92
N GLN A 240 -9.14 -11.49 -5.76
CA GLN A 240 -9.17 -12.94 -5.55
C GLN A 240 -10.60 -13.49 -5.59
N HIS A 241 -11.55 -12.84 -4.93
CA HIS A 241 -12.95 -13.28 -4.97
C HIS A 241 -13.57 -13.09 -6.36
N ALA A 242 -13.29 -11.96 -7.02
CA ALA A 242 -13.76 -11.71 -8.38
C ALA A 242 -13.24 -12.77 -9.37
N LEU A 243 -11.96 -13.13 -9.27
CA LEU A 243 -11.37 -14.17 -10.10
C LEU A 243 -12.04 -15.53 -9.87
N ALA A 244 -12.24 -15.92 -8.60
CA ALA A 244 -12.91 -17.17 -8.28
C ALA A 244 -14.34 -17.25 -8.84
N ILE A 245 -15.08 -16.13 -8.80
CA ILE A 245 -16.42 -16.05 -9.40
C ILE A 245 -16.34 -16.19 -10.93
N LEU A 246 -15.37 -15.53 -11.57
CA LEU A 246 -15.18 -15.60 -13.02
C LEU A 246 -14.75 -17.00 -13.49
N ASP A 247 -13.87 -17.67 -12.76
CA ASP A 247 -13.44 -19.04 -13.09
C ASP A 247 -14.61 -20.02 -13.00
N LYS A 248 -15.46 -19.86 -11.99
CA LYS A 248 -16.69 -20.63 -11.85
C LYS A 248 -17.65 -20.35 -13.02
N LEU A 249 -17.93 -19.08 -13.32
CA LEU A 249 -18.80 -18.67 -14.43
C LEU A 249 -18.30 -19.25 -15.75
N HIS A 250 -17.00 -19.13 -16.02
CA HIS A 250 -16.39 -19.63 -17.24
C HIS A 250 -16.58 -21.14 -17.37
N SER A 251 -16.39 -21.88 -16.28
CA SER A 251 -16.61 -23.34 -16.24
C SER A 251 -18.08 -23.70 -16.52
N GLU A 252 -19.02 -23.01 -15.88
CA GLU A 252 -20.46 -23.21 -16.08
C GLU A 252 -20.89 -22.92 -17.53
N MET A 253 -20.36 -21.85 -18.14
CA MET A 253 -20.65 -21.49 -19.53
C MET A 253 -20.06 -22.46 -20.55
N ILE A 254 -18.87 -23.04 -20.29
CA ILE A 254 -18.28 -24.06 -21.16
C ILE A 254 -19.12 -25.33 -21.14
N LEU A 255 -19.57 -25.76 -19.97
CA LEU A 255 -20.38 -26.98 -19.81
C LEU A 255 -21.71 -26.88 -20.57
N GLU A 256 -22.34 -25.71 -20.61
CA GLU A 256 -23.56 -25.50 -21.44
C GLU A 256 -23.28 -25.41 -22.95
N LYS A 257 -22.03 -25.17 -23.36
CA LYS A 257 -21.62 -25.18 -24.78
C LYS A 257 -21.41 -26.59 -25.32
N LEU A 258 -21.20 -27.59 -24.45
CA LEU A 258 -21.10 -28.99 -24.88
C LEU A 258 -22.48 -29.51 -25.33
N PRO A 259 -22.60 -30.11 -26.52
CA PRO A 259 -23.86 -30.68 -26.98
C PRO A 259 -24.39 -31.70 -25.97
N LYS A 260 -25.64 -31.53 -25.52
CA LYS A 260 -26.41 -32.53 -24.75
C LYS A 260 -26.73 -33.80 -25.57
N GLU A 261 -25.93 -34.14 -26.59
CA GLU A 261 -26.15 -35.29 -27.48
C GLU A 261 -25.60 -36.61 -26.91
N PHE A 262 -24.81 -36.60 -25.83
CA PHE A 262 -24.31 -37.84 -25.21
C PHE A 262 -25.17 -38.40 -24.07
N SER A 263 -26.31 -37.78 -23.73
CA SER A 263 -27.19 -38.23 -22.64
C SER A 263 -28.51 -38.85 -23.13
N SER A 264 -28.63 -39.19 -24.40
CA SER A 264 -29.88 -39.71 -24.97
C SER A 264 -29.68 -40.90 -25.90
N GLN A 265 -28.88 -41.88 -25.48
CA GLN A 265 -28.99 -43.25 -25.97
C GLN A 265 -28.79 -44.24 -24.81
N SER A 266 -29.84 -44.44 -24.01
CA SER A 266 -30.10 -45.74 -23.40
C SER A 266 -31.50 -46.15 -23.78
N GLU A 267 -31.59 -46.90 -24.88
CA GLU A 267 -32.77 -47.69 -25.20
C GLU A 267 -33.03 -48.73 -24.10
N LYS A 268 -34.28 -49.15 -24.06
CA LYS A 268 -34.94 -50.02 -23.08
C LYS A 268 -34.25 -51.37 -22.93
N MET A 269 -34.17 -51.89 -21.69
CA MET A 269 -34.22 -53.34 -21.45
C MET A 269 -34.74 -53.65 -20.04
N ASP A 270 -35.60 -54.67 -19.98
CA ASP A 270 -36.39 -55.17 -18.84
C ASP A 270 -35.57 -55.64 -17.62
N PRO A 271 -36.21 -55.78 -16.44
CA PRO A 271 -35.56 -56.21 -15.21
C PRO A 271 -35.52 -57.74 -15.11
N ASP A 272 -34.34 -58.33 -14.84
CA ASP A 272 -34.16 -59.32 -13.76
C ASP A 272 -32.76 -59.97 -13.75
N THR A 273 -32.32 -60.28 -12.51
CA THR A 273 -31.31 -61.27 -12.11
C THR A 273 -29.92 -60.78 -11.69
N ASN A 274 -29.88 -60.36 -10.42
CA ASN A 274 -28.93 -60.70 -9.35
C ASN A 274 -27.65 -61.52 -9.70
N SER A 275 -26.47 -60.95 -9.43
CA SER A 275 -25.26 -61.71 -9.07
C SER A 275 -24.19 -60.80 -8.46
N ASN A 276 -23.98 -61.01 -7.17
CA ASN A 276 -23.04 -60.39 -6.26
C ASN A 276 -21.58 -60.75 -6.58
N ARG A 277 -20.67 -59.77 -6.75
CA ARG A 277 -19.23 -59.94 -6.51
C ARG A 277 -18.57 -58.65 -6.02
N SER A 278 -17.85 -58.82 -4.93
CA SER A 278 -17.09 -57.90 -4.10
C SER A 278 -15.70 -57.55 -4.67
N ASP A 279 -15.27 -56.32 -4.44
CA ASP A 279 -13.92 -55.84 -4.01
C ASP A 279 -13.90 -54.32 -4.21
N ASP A 280 -14.04 -53.51 -3.15
CA ASP A 280 -12.99 -52.97 -2.28
C ASP A 280 -12.25 -51.73 -2.87
N HIS A 281 -12.17 -50.70 -2.00
CA HIS A 281 -11.45 -49.41 -2.09
C HIS A 281 -12.10 -48.21 -2.81
N GLY A 282 -12.71 -47.33 -1.98
CA GLY A 282 -12.09 -46.03 -1.63
C GLY A 282 -12.07 -44.89 -2.65
N GLN A 283 -12.77 -43.80 -2.31
CA GLN A 283 -12.68 -42.42 -2.82
C GLN A 283 -11.31 -41.99 -3.40
N LEU A 284 -11.28 -41.34 -4.58
CA LEU A 284 -10.65 -40.02 -4.81
C LEU A 284 -10.71 -39.59 -6.29
N TYR A 285 -10.90 -38.29 -6.49
CA TYR A 285 -10.94 -37.54 -7.75
C TYR A 285 -9.78 -37.88 -8.71
N GLN A 286 -10.11 -38.19 -9.96
CA GLN A 286 -9.15 -38.16 -11.08
C GLN A 286 -9.72 -37.35 -12.23
N ASP A 287 -9.13 -36.16 -12.39
CA ASP A 287 -9.14 -35.32 -13.58
C ASP A 287 -8.14 -35.94 -14.57
N ASP A 288 -8.66 -36.70 -15.53
CA ASP A 288 -7.88 -37.15 -16.69
C ASP A 288 -8.00 -36.09 -17.79
N THR A 289 -6.87 -35.52 -18.21
CA THR A 289 -6.44 -35.65 -19.62
C THR A 289 -5.06 -35.05 -19.83
N PHE A 290 -4.04 -35.84 -19.52
CA PHE A 290 -2.73 -35.73 -20.15
C PHE A 290 -2.89 -35.61 -21.67
N PHE A 291 -2.09 -34.78 -22.33
CA PHE A 291 -2.12 -34.68 -23.80
C PHE A 291 -0.72 -34.67 -24.40
N ILE A 292 -0.60 -35.17 -25.62
CA ILE A 292 0.66 -35.19 -26.35
C ILE A 292 0.84 -33.86 -27.07
N ALA A 293 2.02 -33.27 -26.93
CA ALA A 293 2.42 -32.08 -27.67
C ALA A 293 3.77 -32.32 -28.35
N ARG A 294 4.01 -31.62 -29.46
CA ARG A 294 5.28 -31.64 -30.18
C ARG A 294 6.02 -30.33 -29.93
N ALA A 295 7.30 -30.40 -29.59
CA ALA A 295 8.13 -29.22 -29.41
C ALA A 295 8.37 -28.52 -30.76
N ILE A 296 8.01 -27.24 -30.84
CA ILE A 296 8.21 -26.38 -32.02
C ILE A 296 9.42 -25.45 -31.87
N HIS A 297 9.94 -25.32 -30.65
CA HIS A 297 11.15 -24.56 -30.34
C HIS A 297 12.04 -25.36 -29.38
N PRO A 298 13.37 -25.26 -29.51
CA PRO A 298 14.28 -25.88 -28.56
C PRO A 298 14.28 -25.13 -27.23
N PHE A 299 14.51 -25.84 -26.13
CA PHE A 299 14.61 -25.26 -24.80
C PHE A 299 15.72 -25.97 -24.00
N ASP A 300 16.69 -25.19 -23.53
CA ASP A 300 17.79 -25.68 -22.70
C ASP A 300 17.50 -25.36 -21.23
N ALA A 301 17.23 -26.40 -20.43
CA ALA A 301 16.99 -26.32 -19.00
C ALA A 301 18.18 -25.65 -18.27
N GLN A 302 17.91 -24.58 -17.54
CA GLN A 302 18.88 -23.79 -16.78
C GLN A 302 18.77 -24.00 -15.26
N ALA A 303 17.68 -24.58 -14.79
CA ALA A 303 17.42 -24.85 -13.38
C ALA A 303 17.05 -26.31 -13.11
N ASP A 304 17.30 -26.76 -11.88
CA ASP A 304 16.85 -28.08 -11.40
C ASP A 304 15.31 -28.15 -11.44
N GLY A 305 14.78 -29.10 -12.21
CA GLY A 305 13.35 -29.29 -12.43
C GLY A 305 12.83 -28.82 -13.79
N GLU A 306 13.67 -28.21 -14.64
CA GLU A 306 13.33 -27.88 -16.03
C GLU A 306 13.64 -29.03 -16.99
N LEU A 307 12.85 -29.18 -18.05
CA LEU A 307 12.98 -30.24 -19.05
C LEU A 307 13.57 -29.70 -20.35
N ASN A 308 14.69 -30.27 -20.81
CA ASN A 308 15.25 -29.96 -22.13
C ASN A 308 14.31 -30.42 -23.25
N LEU A 309 14.12 -29.57 -24.26
CA LEU A 309 13.35 -29.88 -25.46
C LEU A 309 14.19 -29.66 -26.71
N ALA A 310 14.20 -30.64 -27.63
CA ALA A 310 14.63 -30.44 -29.00
C ALA A 310 13.41 -30.23 -29.91
N ILE A 311 13.60 -29.54 -31.04
CA ILE A 311 12.55 -29.42 -32.06
C ILE A 311 12.13 -30.83 -32.50
N ASP A 312 10.82 -31.05 -32.63
CA ASP A 312 10.16 -32.31 -32.97
C ASP A 312 10.16 -33.40 -31.87
N ASP A 313 10.61 -33.08 -30.66
CA ASP A 313 10.37 -33.96 -29.50
C ASP A 313 8.87 -34.06 -29.17
N TYR A 314 8.43 -35.25 -28.80
CA TYR A 314 7.08 -35.48 -28.30
C TYR A 314 7.08 -35.51 -26.77
N VAL A 315 6.25 -34.65 -26.18
CA VAL A 315 6.14 -34.46 -24.74
C VAL A 315 4.74 -34.86 -24.30
N VAL A 316 4.65 -35.66 -23.25
CA VAL A 316 3.37 -35.91 -22.56
C VAL A 316 3.18 -34.80 -21.55
N VAL A 317 2.30 -33.84 -21.85
CA VAL A 317 1.98 -32.72 -20.98
C VAL A 317 1.04 -33.20 -19.89
N ARG A 318 1.46 -33.01 -18.64
CA ARG A 318 0.74 -33.41 -17.42
C ARG A 318 -0.04 -32.26 -16.82
N GLN A 319 0.52 -31.05 -16.88
CA GLN A 319 -0.07 -29.87 -16.30
C GLN A 319 0.31 -28.63 -17.11
N VAL A 320 -0.63 -27.70 -17.28
CA VAL A 320 -0.37 -26.37 -17.83
C VAL A 320 -0.59 -25.35 -16.71
N GLY A 321 0.48 -24.67 -16.31
CA GLY A 321 0.46 -23.62 -15.30
C GLY A 321 -0.06 -22.29 -15.86
N PRO A 322 -0.74 -21.47 -15.04
CA PRO A 322 -1.29 -20.18 -15.46
C PRO A 322 -0.21 -19.11 -15.72
N ASN A 323 1.06 -19.41 -15.38
CA ASN A 323 2.23 -18.55 -15.58
C ASN A 323 2.92 -18.74 -16.94
N GLY A 324 2.32 -19.50 -17.86
CA GLY A 324 2.89 -19.78 -19.18
C GLY A 324 3.91 -20.92 -19.22
N TRP A 325 4.00 -21.71 -18.15
CA TRP A 325 4.82 -22.92 -18.09
C TRP A 325 3.97 -24.18 -18.09
N SER A 326 4.48 -25.25 -18.67
CA SER A 326 3.87 -26.58 -18.65
C SER A 326 4.83 -27.59 -18.02
N GLU A 327 4.29 -28.54 -17.28
CA GLU A 327 5.03 -29.72 -16.82
C GLU A 327 4.71 -30.89 -17.74
N GLY A 328 5.75 -31.59 -18.16
CA GLY A 328 5.58 -32.77 -19.00
C GLY A 328 6.76 -33.72 -18.89
N GLU A 329 6.65 -34.82 -19.62
CA GLU A 329 7.69 -35.84 -19.69
C GLU A 329 8.11 -36.08 -21.13
N CYS A 330 9.42 -36.08 -21.36
CA CYS A 330 10.05 -36.42 -22.63
C CYS A 330 11.23 -37.36 -22.37
N ASN A 331 11.32 -38.47 -23.10
CA ASN A 331 12.42 -39.45 -23.00
C ASN A 331 12.72 -39.94 -21.56
N GLY A 332 11.68 -40.16 -20.75
CA GLY A 332 11.81 -40.66 -19.37
C GLY A 332 12.28 -39.62 -18.34
N LYS A 333 12.36 -38.34 -18.73
CA LYS A 333 12.67 -37.21 -17.84
C LYS A 333 11.46 -36.29 -17.76
N ALA A 334 11.10 -35.89 -16.54
CA ALA A 334 10.02 -34.96 -16.28
C ALA A 334 10.58 -33.59 -15.86
N GLY A 335 9.88 -32.53 -16.24
CA GLY A 335 10.22 -31.19 -15.83
C GLY A 335 9.40 -30.12 -16.53
N TRP A 336 9.71 -28.88 -16.19
CA TRP A 336 9.00 -27.69 -16.64
C TRP A 336 9.62 -27.09 -17.90
N PHE A 337 8.78 -26.59 -18.79
CA PHE A 337 9.17 -25.88 -20.00
C PHE A 337 8.10 -24.83 -20.38
N PRO A 338 8.43 -23.83 -21.22
CA PRO A 338 7.45 -22.83 -21.64
C PRO A 338 6.32 -23.43 -22.48
N SER A 339 5.07 -23.16 -22.13
CA SER A 339 3.88 -23.70 -22.84
C SER A 339 3.82 -23.26 -24.31
N ALA A 340 4.40 -22.09 -24.63
CA ALA A 340 4.45 -21.56 -25.99
C ALA A 340 5.40 -22.32 -26.94
N TYR A 341 6.24 -23.22 -26.40
CA TYR A 341 7.29 -23.91 -27.16
C TYR A 341 6.82 -25.27 -27.67
N ILE A 342 5.58 -25.64 -27.36
CA ILE A 342 4.96 -26.90 -27.75
C ILE A 342 3.65 -26.65 -28.49
N GLU A 343 3.30 -27.57 -29.38
CA GLU A 343 2.05 -27.56 -30.13
C GLU A 343 1.26 -28.84 -29.85
N ARG A 344 0.06 -28.72 -29.29
CA ARG A 344 -0.83 -29.85 -28.97
C ARG A 344 -1.12 -30.65 -30.24
N GLN A 345 -0.99 -31.97 -30.16
CA GLN A 345 -1.26 -32.88 -31.26
C GLN A 345 -2.62 -33.57 -31.04
N GLU A 346 -3.57 -33.38 -31.95
CA GLU A 346 -4.91 -33.98 -31.86
C GLU A 346 -4.97 -35.46 -32.29
N LYS A 347 -3.88 -35.99 -32.86
CA LYS A 347 -3.75 -37.39 -33.28
C LYS A 347 -2.38 -37.91 -32.87
N ALA A 348 -2.34 -39.03 -32.14
CA ALA A 348 -1.10 -39.77 -31.89
C ALA A 348 -0.50 -40.19 -33.25
N PRO A 349 0.73 -39.78 -33.60
CA PRO A 349 1.36 -40.25 -34.82
C PRO A 349 1.64 -41.74 -34.69
N SER A 350 1.08 -42.54 -35.61
CA SER A 350 1.48 -43.92 -35.79
C SER A 350 2.96 -43.97 -36.20
N ALA A 351 3.79 -44.50 -35.31
CA ALA A 351 5.10 -45.10 -35.53
C ALA A 351 6.02 -44.51 -36.61
N LYS A 352 7.15 -43.95 -36.16
CA LYS A 352 8.46 -44.31 -36.73
C LYS A 352 9.32 -44.93 -35.63
N LEU A 353 9.06 -46.22 -35.41
CA LEU A 353 10.02 -47.14 -34.83
C LEU A 353 10.61 -47.89 -36.02
N MET A 354 11.73 -47.39 -36.55
CA MET A 354 12.83 -48.15 -37.15
C MET A 354 13.96 -47.21 -37.54
#